data_AF-A0A3B6IQX3-F1
#
_entry.id   AF-A0A3B6IQX3-F1
#
_cell.length_a   1.000
_cell.length_b   1.000
_cell.length_c   1.000
_cell.angle_alpha   90.00
_cell.angle_beta   90.00
_cell.angle_gamma   90.00
#
_symmetry.space_group_name_H-M   'P 1'
#
loop_
_entity.id
_entity.type
_entity.pdbx_description
1 polymer ?
#
loop_
_entity_poly.entity_id
_entity_poly.type
_entity_poly.pdbx_seq_one_letter_code
_entity_poly.pdbx_strand_id
1 'polypeptide(L)'
;MRLLTRCSMKCRAELKPVLHTDAVLRALSLGGASTGVGTRGIHFVPGPASEEEQERVPPSRGWYPAAYARLLRLAGSLQGVDLVDGDLRDAATGSLVTDVHAVARVEQFDALAGEFAATRRGPPLKTTALSSLTKVCDVLGVSAQRRKNVRLTVCPQVTQQLVWRGALEEVLRDLRADMGALEPPSPAIRMAEQIASACASFLSETADAATSSSPSWMRPTPYRRPSHAPPPAKTWQEVLDMFTDLGKSLATDERLAGQAQKVEAMKEGLYQIRDIIVERDIAFKEARHQDCLVQRNLSKNLGHSSRGLYTLLLFYLYGTVRDIEVHIGKCLSGKEGKNVTIHAVKFLVDGDELTVRSGIKQLSRALHVFSFVWEAANTDTGTNNDIVVKKGEGAKGVLKLQGHLWGLGVEEKTVTYRGDVFKVHQIKLP
;
A
#
# COMPACT_ATOMS: atom_id res chain seq x y z
N MET A 1 0.42 34.06 -22.48
CA MET A 1 -0.93 33.83 -23.02
C MET A 1 -0.80 33.06 -24.34
N ARG A 2 -1.61 32.01 -24.55
CA ARG A 2 -1.53 30.92 -25.56
C ARG A 2 -0.55 29.77 -25.21
N LEU A 3 -1.10 28.69 -24.68
CA LEU A 3 -0.49 27.35 -24.69
C LEU A 3 -1.27 26.50 -25.71
N LEU A 4 -0.56 26.07 -26.75
CA LEU A 4 -1.00 25.12 -27.77
C LEU A 4 -0.87 23.70 -27.20
N THR A 5 -1.99 23.01 -27.01
CA THR A 5 -2.03 21.57 -26.75
C THR A 5 -2.05 20.81 -28.09
N ARG A 6 -0.88 20.32 -28.53
CA ARG A 6 -0.83 19.27 -29.56
C ARG A 6 -0.98 17.91 -28.89
N CYS A 7 -2.17 17.35 -29.01
CA CYS A 7 -2.49 15.96 -28.73
C CYS A 7 -1.92 15.09 -29.86
N SER A 8 -0.95 14.22 -29.55
CA SER A 8 -0.43 13.22 -30.51
C SER A 8 -1.10 11.88 -30.25
N MET A 9 -1.86 11.42 -31.25
CA MET A 9 -2.51 10.12 -31.30
C MET A 9 -1.47 9.04 -31.63
N LYS A 10 -1.02 8.26 -30.63
CA LYS A 10 -0.42 6.93 -30.85
C LYS A 10 -0.30 6.08 -29.57
N CYS A 11 -1.42 5.72 -28.94
CA CYS A 11 -1.45 4.66 -27.92
C CYS A 11 -2.77 3.88 -28.01
N ARG A 12 -2.94 3.00 -29.01
CA ARG A 12 -4.09 2.08 -29.05
C ARG A 12 -3.79 0.68 -29.60
N ALA A 13 -2.52 0.31 -29.71
CA ALA A 13 -2.13 -1.08 -29.95
C ALA A 13 -0.89 -1.35 -29.08
N GLU A 14 -0.86 -2.52 -28.44
CA GLU A 14 0.11 -2.98 -27.45
C GLU A 14 -0.23 -2.62 -25.99
N LEU A 15 -1.23 -3.34 -25.45
CA LEU A 15 -1.36 -3.55 -24.02
C LEU A 15 -1.16 -5.03 -23.69
N LYS A 16 0.04 -5.27 -23.15
CA LYS A 16 0.69 -6.47 -22.57
C LYS A 16 1.59 -7.28 -23.53
N PRO A 17 2.80 -7.72 -23.09
CA PRO A 17 3.30 -7.79 -21.70
C PRO A 17 4.73 -7.23 -21.54
N VAL A 18 4.94 -6.01 -21.02
CA VAL A 18 6.28 -5.62 -20.51
C VAL A 18 6.12 -4.58 -19.40
N LEU A 19 6.33 -4.99 -18.16
CA LEU A 19 6.84 -4.10 -17.12
C LEU A 19 7.98 -4.85 -16.42
N HIS A 20 9.10 -4.90 -17.13
CA HIS A 20 10.41 -5.16 -16.57
C HIS A 20 11.33 -4.03 -17.03
N THR A 21 12.29 -3.70 -16.16
CA THR A 21 13.51 -2.89 -16.31
C THR A 21 13.38 -1.39 -16.12
N ASP A 22 13.82 -0.97 -14.92
CA ASP A 22 14.96 -0.08 -14.64
C ASP A 22 15.34 0.98 -15.67
N ALA A 23 15.49 2.21 -15.18
CA ALA A 23 16.49 3.14 -15.70
C ALA A 23 17.01 4.05 -14.58
N VAL A 24 18.22 3.71 -14.13
CA VAL A 24 19.17 4.56 -13.40
C VAL A 24 19.63 5.70 -14.30
N LEU A 25 19.78 6.91 -13.74
CA LEU A 25 20.70 7.91 -14.28
C LEU A 25 21.39 8.69 -13.14
N ARG A 26 22.69 8.44 -12.98
CA ARG A 26 23.65 9.31 -12.30
C ARG A 26 24.23 10.28 -13.32
N ALA A 27 24.52 11.51 -12.90
CA ALA A 27 25.62 12.30 -13.43
C ALA A 27 26.21 13.21 -12.34
N LEU A 28 27.54 13.26 -12.32
CA LEU A 28 28.44 13.92 -11.37
C LEU A 28 28.60 15.41 -11.71
N SER A 29 28.93 16.25 -10.72
CA SER A 29 30.07 17.19 -10.82
C SER A 29 30.48 17.79 -9.49
N LEU A 30 31.80 17.89 -9.36
CA LEU A 30 32.64 18.35 -8.25
C LEU A 30 32.85 19.86 -8.25
N GLY A 31 33.25 20.38 -7.07
CA GLY A 31 34.34 21.35 -6.96
C GLY A 31 33.96 22.81 -6.72
N GLY A 32 34.36 23.35 -5.55
CA GLY A 32 34.38 24.78 -5.29
C GLY A 32 34.55 25.10 -3.81
N ALA A 33 35.78 25.44 -3.42
CA ALA A 33 36.20 25.73 -2.05
C ALA A 33 36.05 27.21 -1.67
N SER A 34 36.12 27.45 -0.34
CA SER A 34 36.42 28.73 0.33
C SER A 34 35.28 29.77 0.31
N THR A 35 35.02 30.61 1.31
CA THR A 35 35.73 31.08 2.51
C THR A 35 34.69 31.61 3.51
N GLY A 36 35.03 31.58 4.79
CA GLY A 36 34.13 31.95 5.89
C GLY A 36 33.85 33.45 6.04
N VAL A 37 32.76 33.76 6.75
CA VAL A 37 32.63 34.89 7.68
C VAL A 37 31.60 34.48 8.73
N GLY A 38 31.96 34.60 10.00
CA GLY A 38 31.10 34.27 11.13
C GLY A 38 30.09 35.37 11.43
N THR A 39 28.96 34.96 12.00
CA THR A 39 28.11 35.81 12.83
C THR A 39 27.48 34.97 13.94
N ARG A 40 27.66 35.45 15.16
CA ARG A 40 27.07 34.96 16.40
C ARG A 40 25.54 35.00 16.31
N GLY A 41 24.87 33.95 16.80
CA GLY A 41 23.42 33.95 16.88
C GLY A 41 22.86 32.78 17.69
N ILE A 42 22.65 33.05 18.99
CA ILE A 42 21.61 32.50 19.88
C ILE A 42 21.64 30.98 20.11
N HIS A 43 22.15 30.60 21.29
CA HIS A 43 21.96 29.27 21.88
C HIS A 43 20.47 29.00 22.12
N PHE A 44 19.88 28.09 21.35
CA PHE A 44 18.71 27.35 21.78
C PHE A 44 19.19 26.16 22.60
N VAL A 45 18.76 26.08 23.86
CA VAL A 45 18.89 24.88 24.68
C VAL A 45 18.09 23.77 23.99
N PRO A 46 18.71 22.67 23.54
CA PRO A 46 17.95 21.53 23.06
C PRO A 46 17.16 20.96 24.24
N GLY A 47 15.83 21.00 24.14
CA GLY A 47 14.97 20.11 24.94
C GLY A 47 15.37 18.66 24.69
N PRO A 48 15.12 17.76 25.66
CA PRO A 48 15.82 16.50 25.78
C PRO A 48 15.75 15.69 24.49
N ALA A 49 16.95 15.30 24.04
CA ALA A 49 17.18 14.37 22.96
C ALA A 49 16.54 13.02 23.29
N SER A 50 16.07 12.36 22.22
CA SER A 50 15.91 10.90 22.06
C SER A 50 15.34 10.13 23.24
N GLU A 51 14.16 9.54 23.04
CA GLU A 51 13.84 8.27 23.69
C GLU A 51 15.07 7.36 23.53
N GLU A 52 15.68 7.07 24.67
CA GLU A 52 16.96 6.41 24.80
C GLU A 52 16.94 5.11 24.00
N GLU A 53 18.00 4.86 23.23
CA GLU A 53 18.41 3.51 22.89
C GLU A 53 18.65 2.79 24.21
N GLN A 54 17.59 2.22 24.78
CA GLN A 54 17.68 1.40 25.95
C GLN A 54 18.55 0.21 25.56
N GLU A 55 19.81 0.25 25.99
CA GLU A 55 20.80 -0.80 25.78
C GLU A 55 20.22 -2.08 26.36
N ARG A 56 19.59 -2.89 25.50
CA ARG A 56 18.94 -4.12 25.93
C ARG A 56 20.04 -5.04 26.44
N VAL A 57 20.00 -5.31 27.74
CA VAL A 57 20.82 -6.36 28.34
C VAL A 57 20.58 -7.64 27.54
N PRO A 58 21.64 -8.23 26.95
CA PRO A 58 21.47 -9.42 26.14
C PRO A 58 20.82 -10.53 27.00
N PRO A 59 19.88 -11.30 26.45
CA PRO A 59 19.24 -12.37 27.19
C PRO A 59 20.27 -13.35 27.76
N SER A 60 19.93 -13.96 28.90
CA SER A 60 20.80 -14.96 29.52
C SER A 60 21.10 -16.10 28.53
N ARG A 61 22.24 -16.77 28.69
CA ARG A 61 22.65 -17.87 27.78
C ARG A 61 21.60 -18.99 27.68
N GLY A 62 20.83 -19.22 28.75
CA GLY A 62 19.73 -20.20 28.79
C GLY A 62 18.46 -19.76 28.07
N TRP A 63 18.31 -18.47 27.75
CA TRP A 63 17.15 -17.95 27.02
C TRP A 63 17.13 -18.46 25.57
N TYR A 64 18.28 -18.49 24.87
CA TYR A 64 18.31 -18.90 23.46
C TYR A 64 17.82 -20.34 23.23
N PRO A 65 18.28 -21.37 23.98
CA PRO A 65 17.71 -22.71 23.93
C PRO A 65 16.20 -22.75 24.18
N ALA A 66 15.72 -22.04 25.20
CA ALA A 66 14.30 -22.02 25.56
C ALA A 66 13.44 -21.32 24.50
N ALA A 67 13.89 -20.19 23.97
CA ALA A 67 13.25 -19.44 22.90
C ALA A 67 13.18 -20.26 21.61
N TYR A 68 14.30 -20.87 21.21
CA TYR A 68 14.36 -21.71 20.03
C TYR A 68 13.40 -22.92 20.13
N ALA A 69 13.37 -23.61 21.28
CA ALA A 69 12.44 -24.71 21.50
C ALA A 69 10.96 -24.26 21.48
N ARG A 70 10.66 -23.04 21.93
CA ARG A 70 9.32 -22.45 21.81
C ARG A 70 8.97 -22.12 20.36
N LEU A 71 9.89 -21.53 19.60
CA LEU A 71 9.72 -21.25 18.18
C LEU A 71 9.44 -22.53 17.39
N LEU A 72 10.19 -23.61 17.63
CA LEU A 72 9.94 -24.91 16.98
C LEU A 72 8.54 -25.47 17.30
N ARG A 73 8.09 -25.38 18.55
CA ARG A 73 6.75 -25.83 18.95
C ARG A 73 5.65 -25.01 18.29
N LEU A 74 5.81 -23.69 18.27
CA LEU A 74 4.86 -22.79 17.60
C LEU A 74 4.82 -23.08 16.10
N ALA A 75 5.98 -23.23 15.46
CA ALA A 75 6.07 -23.53 14.04
C ALA A 75 5.40 -24.86 13.67
N GLY A 76 5.62 -25.92 14.44
CA GLY A 76 4.93 -27.20 14.23
C GLY A 76 3.40 -27.09 14.35
N SER A 77 2.89 -26.22 15.23
CA SER A 77 1.45 -25.98 15.40
C SER A 77 0.82 -25.03 14.36
N LEU A 78 1.67 -24.42 13.52
CA LEU A 78 1.30 -23.46 12.47
C LEU A 78 1.65 -24.02 11.08
N GLN A 79 1.85 -25.33 10.97
CA GLN A 79 2.14 -25.97 9.69
C GLN A 79 0.93 -25.85 8.76
N GLY A 80 1.16 -25.44 7.51
CA GLY A 80 0.12 -25.26 6.50
C GLY A 80 -0.61 -23.92 6.57
N VAL A 81 -0.19 -23.00 7.42
CA VAL A 81 -0.71 -21.62 7.43
C VAL A 81 0.39 -20.60 7.19
N ASP A 82 0.04 -19.57 6.43
CA ASP A 82 0.91 -18.46 6.03
C ASP A 82 0.34 -17.13 6.54
N LEU A 83 1.19 -16.30 7.14
CA LEU A 83 0.82 -14.92 7.45
C LEU A 83 1.08 -14.02 6.23
N VAL A 84 0.03 -13.66 5.51
CA VAL A 84 0.11 -12.82 4.31
C VAL A 84 -0.63 -11.52 4.57
N ASP A 85 0.11 -10.40 4.55
CA ASP A 85 -0.49 -9.06 4.62
C ASP A 85 -1.35 -8.81 5.86
N GLY A 86 -0.99 -9.45 6.97
CA GLY A 86 -1.65 -9.33 8.27
C GLY A 86 -2.77 -10.34 8.51
N ASP A 87 -3.17 -11.06 7.45
CA ASP A 87 -4.16 -12.13 7.55
C ASP A 87 -3.47 -13.49 7.62
N LEU A 88 -3.95 -14.36 8.49
CA LEU A 88 -3.58 -15.77 8.48
C LEU A 88 -4.34 -16.47 7.35
N ARG A 89 -3.61 -17.16 6.48
CA ARG A 89 -4.18 -17.85 5.32
C ARG A 89 -3.71 -19.28 5.24
N ASP A 90 -4.56 -20.14 4.72
CA ASP A 90 -4.19 -21.52 4.43
C ASP A 90 -3.20 -21.53 3.25
N ALA A 91 -2.06 -22.21 3.42
CA ALA A 91 -0.96 -22.17 2.45
C ALA A 91 -1.33 -22.84 1.10
N ALA A 92 -2.23 -23.82 1.12
CA ALA A 92 -2.63 -24.58 -0.07
C ALA A 92 -3.72 -23.87 -0.88
N THR A 93 -4.71 -23.29 -0.19
CA THR A 93 -5.92 -22.70 -0.78
C THR A 93 -5.88 -21.18 -0.86
N GLY A 94 -5.05 -20.53 -0.04
CA GLY A 94 -5.00 -19.07 0.10
C GLY A 94 -6.19 -18.46 0.84
N SER A 95 -7.09 -19.30 1.37
CA SER A 95 -8.30 -18.89 2.07
C SER A 95 -7.98 -18.31 3.45
N LEU A 96 -8.82 -17.39 3.92
CA LEU A 96 -8.69 -16.77 5.23
C LEU A 96 -8.87 -17.82 6.35
N VAL A 97 -7.95 -17.84 7.30
CA VAL A 97 -8.01 -18.69 8.50
C VAL A 97 -8.39 -17.82 9.70
N THR A 98 -9.55 -18.11 10.29
CA THR A 98 -10.09 -17.32 11.41
C THR A 98 -10.00 -18.02 12.76
N ASP A 99 -9.20 -19.09 12.87
CA ASP A 99 -8.95 -19.73 14.17
C ASP A 99 -8.21 -18.75 15.09
N VAL A 100 -8.92 -18.27 16.11
CA VAL A 100 -8.40 -17.32 17.11
C VAL A 100 -7.14 -17.87 17.79
N HIS A 101 -7.08 -19.18 18.02
CA HIS A 101 -5.89 -19.79 18.63
C HIS A 101 -4.70 -19.82 17.66
N ALA A 102 -4.93 -20.04 16.37
CA ALA A 102 -3.87 -19.96 15.37
C ALA A 102 -3.33 -18.54 15.23
N VAL A 103 -4.21 -17.53 15.19
CA VAL A 103 -3.81 -16.10 15.17
C VAL A 103 -2.95 -15.77 16.40
N ALA A 104 -3.38 -16.13 17.60
CA ALA A 104 -2.61 -15.89 18.82
C ALA A 104 -1.25 -16.61 18.82
N ARG A 105 -1.15 -17.81 18.23
CA ARG A 105 0.13 -18.53 18.08
C ARG A 105 1.07 -17.84 17.10
N VAL A 106 0.55 -17.27 16.01
CA VAL A 106 1.35 -16.48 15.05
C VAL A 106 1.89 -15.23 15.71
N GLU A 107 1.07 -14.48 16.44
CA GLU A 107 1.52 -13.29 17.17
C GLU A 107 2.63 -13.62 18.18
N GLN A 108 2.48 -14.75 18.90
CA GLN A 108 3.52 -15.24 19.82
C GLN A 108 4.80 -15.65 19.08
N PHE A 109 4.67 -16.26 17.90
CA PHE A 109 5.82 -16.63 17.07
C PHE A 109 6.57 -15.38 16.59
N ASP A 110 5.86 -14.41 16.01
CA ASP A 110 6.44 -13.17 15.49
C ASP A 110 7.10 -12.32 16.58
N ALA A 111 6.49 -12.23 17.76
CA ALA A 111 7.08 -11.53 18.90
C ALA A 111 8.40 -12.19 19.33
N LEU A 112 8.41 -13.52 19.50
CA LEU A 112 9.58 -14.27 19.94
C LEU A 112 10.68 -14.28 18.87
N ALA A 113 10.33 -14.39 17.59
CA ALA A 113 11.27 -14.32 16.47
C ALA A 113 11.85 -12.90 16.33
N GLY A 114 11.03 -11.87 16.56
CA GLY A 114 11.45 -10.48 16.64
C GLY A 114 12.49 -10.22 17.72
N GLU A 115 12.28 -10.75 18.92
CA GLU A 115 13.27 -10.72 20.01
C GLU A 115 14.56 -11.46 19.60
N PHE A 116 14.42 -12.65 19.01
CA PHE A 116 15.56 -13.44 18.57
C PHE A 116 16.41 -12.69 17.51
N ALA A 117 15.77 -12.04 16.54
CA ALA A 117 16.46 -11.26 15.51
C ALA A 117 17.10 -9.98 16.08
N ALA A 118 16.41 -9.26 16.97
CA ALA A 118 16.93 -8.04 17.58
C ALA A 118 18.22 -8.28 18.36
N THR A 119 18.32 -9.42 19.07
CA THR A 119 19.54 -9.79 19.83
C THR A 119 20.76 -10.07 18.95
N ARG A 120 20.55 -10.34 17.66
CA ARG A 120 21.60 -10.77 16.71
C ARG A 120 22.14 -9.66 15.80
N ARG A 121 21.97 -8.39 16.16
CA ARG A 121 22.44 -7.15 15.45
C ARG A 121 21.38 -6.47 14.57
N GLY A 122 20.24 -6.10 15.15
CA GLY A 122 19.26 -5.26 14.46
C GLY A 122 18.70 -4.15 15.35
N PRO A 123 18.25 -3.02 14.77
CA PRO A 123 17.39 -2.08 15.50
C PRO A 123 16.16 -2.81 16.06
N PRO A 124 15.53 -2.28 17.13
CA PRO A 124 14.29 -2.84 17.65
C PRO A 124 13.26 -2.94 16.52
N LEU A 125 12.73 -4.14 16.34
CA LEU A 125 11.74 -4.45 15.31
C LEU A 125 10.34 -4.22 15.87
N LYS A 126 9.51 -3.50 15.12
CA LYS A 126 8.10 -3.31 15.43
C LYS A 126 7.23 -3.84 14.31
N THR A 127 6.29 -4.73 14.63
CA THR A 127 5.25 -5.15 13.69
C THR A 127 4.47 -3.93 13.24
N THR A 128 4.43 -3.68 11.94
CA THR A 128 3.81 -2.49 11.37
C THR A 128 2.93 -2.86 10.18
N ALA A 129 1.62 -2.74 10.39
CA ALA A 129 0.66 -2.78 9.29
C ALA A 129 0.63 -1.42 8.58
N LEU A 130 1.20 -1.36 7.37
CA LEU A 130 1.13 -0.22 6.47
C LEU A 130 -0.27 -0.18 5.87
N SER A 131 -1.15 0.59 6.49
CA SER A 131 -2.57 0.71 6.12
C SER A 131 -2.97 2.12 5.68
N SER A 132 -2.03 3.06 5.66
CA SER A 132 -2.25 4.43 5.23
C SER A 132 -0.94 5.11 4.84
N LEU A 133 -1.02 6.15 4.01
CA LEU A 133 0.14 6.98 3.68
C LEU A 133 0.73 7.67 4.91
N THR A 134 -0.10 7.96 5.93
CA THR A 134 0.37 8.53 7.20
C THR A 134 1.36 7.60 7.86
N LYS A 135 1.00 6.32 8.02
CA LYS A 135 1.88 5.31 8.63
C LYS A 135 3.18 5.14 7.84
N VAL A 136 3.09 5.10 6.51
CA VAL A 136 4.28 5.02 5.65
C VAL A 136 5.19 6.25 5.84
N CYS A 137 4.61 7.45 5.88
CA CYS A 137 5.33 8.69 6.12
C CYS A 137 5.95 8.75 7.53
N ASP A 138 5.25 8.25 8.55
CA ASP A 138 5.74 8.18 9.93
C ASP A 138 6.97 7.26 10.03
N VAL A 139 6.90 6.07 9.43
CA VAL A 139 8.04 5.14 9.31
C VAL A 139 9.23 5.84 8.65
N LEU A 140 9.01 6.50 7.53
CA LEU A 140 10.05 7.22 6.79
C LEU A 140 10.56 8.48 7.51
N GLY A 141 9.87 8.96 8.55
CA GLY A 141 10.20 10.25 9.19
C GLY A 141 9.94 11.46 8.28
N VAL A 142 8.96 11.36 7.38
CA VAL A 142 8.56 12.45 6.49
C VAL A 142 7.78 13.49 7.30
N SER A 143 8.29 14.71 7.35
CA SER A 143 7.67 15.85 8.04
C SER A 143 6.29 16.19 7.45
N ALA A 144 5.42 16.81 8.26
CA ALA A 144 4.08 17.23 7.82
C ALA A 144 4.11 18.07 6.53
N GLN A 145 5.10 18.96 6.39
CA GLN A 145 5.29 19.77 5.18
C GLN A 145 5.59 18.92 3.94
N ARG A 146 6.48 17.92 4.06
CA ARG A 146 6.84 17.04 2.94
C ARG A 146 5.74 16.06 2.56
N ARG A 147 4.82 15.72 3.48
CA ARG A 147 3.61 14.93 3.16
C ARG A 147 2.72 15.63 2.14
N LYS A 148 2.73 16.97 2.10
CA LYS A 148 2.04 17.74 1.06
C LYS A 148 2.62 17.43 -0.33
N ASN A 149 3.94 17.33 -0.44
CA ASN A 149 4.61 16.99 -1.70
C ASN A 149 4.29 15.55 -2.11
N VAL A 150 4.30 14.60 -1.16
CA VAL A 150 3.85 13.21 -1.41
C VAL A 150 2.47 13.24 -2.05
N ARG A 151 1.50 13.93 -1.45
CA ARG A 151 0.15 14.02 -1.99
C ARG A 151 0.12 14.64 -3.40
N LEU A 152 0.80 15.77 -3.60
CA LEU A 152 0.82 16.46 -4.90
C LEU A 152 1.38 15.58 -6.02
N THR A 153 2.37 14.75 -5.71
CA THR A 153 3.01 13.84 -6.67
C THR A 153 2.20 12.54 -6.86
N VAL A 154 1.63 11.98 -5.79
CA VAL A 154 0.94 10.68 -5.82
C VAL A 154 -0.51 10.77 -6.30
N CYS A 155 -1.29 11.73 -5.80
CA CYS A 155 -2.73 11.82 -6.08
C CYS A 155 -3.08 11.81 -7.58
N PRO A 156 -2.43 12.61 -8.45
CA PRO A 156 -2.79 12.63 -9.86
C PRO A 156 -2.61 11.28 -10.56
N GLN A 157 -1.64 10.47 -10.09
CA GLN A 157 -1.37 9.14 -10.65
C GLN A 157 -2.41 8.13 -10.20
N VAL A 158 -2.69 8.08 -8.89
CA VAL A 158 -3.50 6.99 -8.29
C VAL A 158 -5.01 7.26 -8.32
N THR A 159 -5.43 8.50 -8.58
CA THR A 159 -6.87 8.86 -8.66
C THR A 159 -7.44 8.82 -10.08
N GLN A 160 -6.68 8.32 -11.05
CA GLN A 160 -7.21 8.09 -12.40
C GLN A 160 -8.39 7.13 -12.35
N GLN A 161 -9.40 7.36 -13.21
CA GLN A 161 -10.62 6.55 -13.22
C GLN A 161 -10.37 5.04 -13.29
N LEU A 162 -9.42 4.60 -14.11
CA LEU A 162 -9.08 3.17 -14.24
C LEU A 162 -8.50 2.59 -12.96
N VAL A 163 -7.67 3.35 -12.25
CA VAL A 163 -7.08 2.94 -10.97
C VAL A 163 -8.15 2.92 -9.89
N TRP A 164 -8.98 3.97 -9.82
CA TRP A 164 -10.10 4.07 -8.89
C TRP A 164 -11.09 2.90 -9.03
N ARG A 165 -11.59 2.68 -10.24
CA ARG A 165 -12.53 1.60 -10.55
C ARG A 165 -11.91 0.24 -10.29
N GLY A 166 -10.68 0.02 -10.78
CA GLY A 166 -10.01 -1.26 -10.59
C GLY A 166 -9.76 -1.57 -9.11
N ALA A 167 -9.42 -0.56 -8.30
CA ALA A 167 -9.28 -0.74 -6.85
C ALA A 167 -10.62 -1.08 -6.17
N LEU A 168 -11.74 -0.48 -6.57
CA LEU A 168 -13.07 -0.86 -6.06
C LEU A 168 -13.41 -2.31 -6.41
N GLU A 169 -13.19 -2.72 -7.65
CA GLU A 169 -13.41 -4.09 -8.12
C GLU A 169 -12.52 -5.09 -7.37
N GLU A 170 -11.26 -4.72 -7.12
CA GLU A 170 -10.31 -5.49 -6.33
C GLU A 170 -10.77 -5.66 -4.87
N VAL A 171 -11.22 -4.57 -4.22
CA VAL A 171 -11.74 -4.63 -2.84
C VAL A 171 -12.94 -5.55 -2.74
N LEU A 172 -13.89 -5.44 -3.68
CA LEU A 172 -15.06 -6.32 -3.72
C LEU A 172 -14.67 -7.78 -3.96
N ARG A 173 -13.68 -8.04 -4.83
CA ARG A 173 -13.21 -9.38 -5.12
C ARG A 173 -12.51 -10.03 -3.92
N ASP A 174 -11.58 -9.31 -3.29
CA ASP A 174 -10.88 -9.78 -2.09
C ASP A 174 -11.88 -10.04 -0.95
N LEU A 175 -12.81 -9.12 -0.70
CA LEU A 175 -13.84 -9.29 0.32
C LEU A 175 -14.72 -10.53 0.06
N ARG A 176 -15.16 -10.75 -1.19
CA ARG A 176 -15.97 -11.93 -1.53
C ARG A 176 -15.21 -13.24 -1.34
N ALA A 177 -13.93 -13.26 -1.69
CA ALA A 177 -13.08 -14.43 -1.45
C ALA A 177 -12.96 -14.75 0.04
N ASP A 178 -12.79 -13.72 0.88
CA ASP A 178 -12.71 -13.90 2.33
C ASP A 178 -14.07 -14.29 2.94
N MET A 179 -15.19 -13.73 2.50
CA MET A 179 -16.53 -14.15 2.96
C MET A 179 -16.84 -15.60 2.59
N GLY A 180 -16.46 -16.05 1.39
CA GLY A 180 -16.66 -17.43 0.94
C GLY A 180 -15.79 -18.45 1.68
N ALA A 181 -14.78 -18.02 2.43
CA ALA A 181 -14.00 -18.88 3.30
C ALA A 181 -14.62 -19.07 4.70
N LEU A 182 -15.64 -18.27 5.06
CA LEU A 182 -16.28 -18.32 6.38
C LEU A 182 -17.44 -19.32 6.38
N GLU A 183 -17.28 -20.43 7.09
CA GLU A 183 -18.32 -21.46 7.23
C GLU A 183 -18.72 -21.71 8.70
N PRO A 184 -20.03 -21.75 9.04
CA PRO A 184 -21.17 -21.34 8.22
C PRO A 184 -21.30 -19.80 8.16
N PRO A 185 -21.76 -19.21 7.03
CA PRO A 185 -21.91 -17.78 6.90
C PRO A 185 -23.08 -17.27 7.77
N SER A 186 -22.83 -16.22 8.54
CA SER A 186 -23.88 -15.54 9.30
C SER A 186 -24.89 -14.88 8.36
N PRO A 187 -26.14 -14.59 8.80
CA PRO A 187 -27.10 -13.84 8.00
C PRO A 187 -26.55 -12.49 7.50
N ALA A 188 -25.71 -11.83 8.30
CA ALA A 188 -25.04 -10.59 7.94
C ALA A 188 -24.01 -10.79 6.81
N ILE A 189 -23.21 -11.86 6.87
CA ILE A 189 -22.26 -12.22 5.81
C ILE A 189 -22.99 -12.52 4.49
N ARG A 190 -24.10 -13.26 4.54
CA ARG A 190 -24.91 -13.54 3.34
C ARG A 190 -25.46 -12.26 2.70
N MET A 191 -25.91 -11.32 3.52
CA MET A 191 -26.35 -10.00 3.05
C MET A 191 -25.19 -9.21 2.43
N ALA A 192 -24.03 -9.18 3.09
CA ALA A 192 -22.83 -8.54 2.58
C ALA A 192 -22.40 -9.13 1.21
N GLU A 193 -22.49 -10.45 1.04
CA GLU A 193 -22.17 -11.12 -0.22
C GLU A 193 -23.13 -10.74 -1.35
N GLN A 194 -24.43 -10.64 -1.06
CA GLN A 194 -25.43 -10.19 -2.03
C GLN A 194 -25.18 -8.74 -2.46
N ILE A 195 -24.90 -7.85 -1.51
CA ILE A 195 -24.59 -6.44 -1.79
C ILE A 195 -23.30 -6.32 -2.61
N ALA A 196 -22.23 -7.03 -2.22
CA ALA A 196 -20.96 -7.03 -2.95
C ALA A 196 -21.12 -7.57 -4.38
N SER A 197 -21.95 -8.60 -4.57
CA SER A 197 -22.26 -9.17 -5.88
C SER A 197 -23.06 -8.22 -6.76
N ALA A 198 -24.06 -7.54 -6.20
CA ALA A 198 -24.83 -6.50 -6.89
C ALA A 198 -23.93 -5.34 -7.34
N CYS A 199 -23.03 -4.89 -6.46
CA CYS A 199 -22.08 -3.83 -6.77
C CYS A 199 -21.09 -4.24 -7.86
N ALA A 200 -20.53 -5.45 -7.80
CA ALA A 200 -19.64 -5.95 -8.84
C ALA A 200 -20.34 -6.09 -10.20
N SER A 201 -21.62 -6.49 -10.20
CA SER A 201 -22.45 -6.58 -11.41
C SER A 201 -22.70 -5.19 -12.00
N PHE A 202 -23.07 -4.20 -11.17
CA PHE A 202 -23.23 -2.81 -11.59
C PHE A 202 -21.96 -2.23 -12.23
N LEU A 203 -20.79 -2.49 -11.62
CA LEU A 203 -19.51 -2.06 -12.16
C LEU A 203 -19.20 -2.75 -13.50
N SER A 204 -19.49 -4.04 -13.62
CA SER A 204 -19.26 -4.81 -14.86
C SER A 204 -20.15 -4.33 -16.00
N GLU A 205 -21.45 -4.12 -15.75
CA GLU A 205 -22.42 -3.60 -16.74
C GLU A 205 -22.00 -2.24 -17.31
N THR A 206 -21.35 -1.40 -16.48
CA THR A 206 -20.87 -0.08 -16.90
C THR A 206 -19.49 -0.13 -17.58
N ALA A 207 -18.80 -1.28 -17.54
CA ALA A 207 -17.50 -1.51 -18.17
C ALA A 207 -17.61 -2.03 -19.62
N ASP A 208 -18.61 -2.87 -19.93
CA ASP A 208 -18.76 -3.60 -21.22
C ASP A 208 -18.99 -2.72 -22.46
N ALA A 209 -19.24 -1.42 -22.29
CA ALA A 209 -19.22 -0.45 -23.39
C ALA A 209 -17.80 -0.16 -23.92
N ALA A 210 -16.74 -0.51 -23.16
CA ALA A 210 -15.34 -0.27 -23.54
C ALA A 210 -14.69 -1.43 -24.32
N THR A 211 -15.22 -2.65 -24.20
CA THR A 211 -14.71 -3.90 -24.84
C THR A 211 -15.53 -4.32 -26.06
N SER A 212 -16.71 -3.75 -26.25
CA SER A 212 -17.44 -3.78 -27.53
C SER A 212 -16.55 -3.28 -28.67
N SER A 213 -16.44 -4.08 -29.74
CA SER A 213 -15.65 -3.77 -30.96
C SER A 213 -16.03 -2.44 -31.63
N SER A 214 -17.17 -1.87 -31.24
CA SER A 214 -17.65 -0.56 -31.70
C SER A 214 -17.90 0.37 -30.50
N PRO A 215 -17.16 1.49 -30.34
CA PRO A 215 -17.51 2.57 -29.43
C PRO A 215 -18.99 2.97 -29.52
N SER A 216 -19.60 3.38 -28.40
CA SER A 216 -21.02 3.79 -28.32
C SER A 216 -21.41 4.86 -29.36
N TRP A 217 -20.48 5.76 -29.73
CA TRP A 217 -20.68 6.79 -30.77
C TRP A 217 -20.66 6.27 -32.23
N MET A 218 -20.26 5.01 -32.44
CA MET A 218 -20.34 4.31 -33.74
C MET A 218 -21.51 3.33 -33.80
N ARG A 219 -22.29 3.18 -32.72
CA ARG A 219 -23.51 2.37 -32.74
C ARG A 219 -24.61 3.16 -33.43
N PRO A 220 -25.29 2.61 -34.45
CA PRO A 220 -26.47 3.24 -35.03
C PRO A 220 -27.49 3.53 -33.92
N THR A 221 -28.04 4.75 -33.91
CA THR A 221 -29.11 5.13 -33.00
C THR A 221 -30.23 4.09 -33.11
N PRO A 222 -30.67 3.45 -32.01
CA PRO A 222 -31.74 2.46 -32.07
C PRO A 222 -32.96 3.05 -32.78
N TYR A 223 -33.45 2.35 -33.80
CA TYR A 223 -34.59 2.76 -34.60
C TYR A 223 -35.77 3.05 -33.67
N ARG A 224 -36.35 4.25 -33.77
CA ARG A 224 -37.44 4.77 -32.92
C ARG A 224 -38.52 3.70 -32.67
N ARG A 225 -38.45 3.04 -31.51
CA ARG A 225 -39.65 2.54 -30.82
C ARG A 225 -40.09 3.61 -29.82
N PRO A 226 -41.40 3.74 -29.51
CA PRO A 226 -41.86 4.67 -28.48
C PRO A 226 -41.14 4.30 -27.19
N SER A 227 -40.19 5.15 -26.78
CA SER A 227 -39.34 4.87 -25.64
C SER A 227 -40.16 5.05 -24.38
N HIS A 228 -40.25 4.00 -23.56
CA HIS A 228 -40.36 4.22 -22.12
C HIS A 228 -39.32 5.26 -21.69
N ALA A 229 -39.65 6.10 -20.71
CA ALA A 229 -38.71 7.10 -20.20
C ALA A 229 -37.32 6.46 -20.03
N PRO A 230 -36.23 7.09 -20.52
CA PRO A 230 -34.91 6.51 -20.38
C PRO A 230 -34.68 6.19 -18.90
N PRO A 231 -34.14 5.01 -18.57
CA PRO A 231 -33.83 4.68 -17.20
C PRO A 231 -32.99 5.81 -16.58
N PRO A 232 -33.17 6.10 -15.28
CA PRO A 232 -32.42 7.15 -14.62
C PRO A 232 -30.92 6.90 -14.79
N ALA A 233 -30.17 7.97 -15.02
CA ALA A 233 -28.73 7.87 -15.24
C ALA A 233 -28.06 7.24 -14.02
N LYS A 234 -27.30 6.16 -14.25
CA LYS A 234 -26.53 5.49 -13.20
C LYS A 234 -25.43 6.40 -12.66
N THR A 235 -25.42 6.63 -11.36
CA THR A 235 -24.46 7.52 -10.69
C THR A 235 -23.59 6.76 -9.68
N TRP A 236 -22.48 7.37 -9.26
CA TRP A 236 -21.66 6.81 -8.19
C TRP A 236 -22.37 6.82 -6.84
N GLN A 237 -23.47 7.57 -6.67
CA GLN A 237 -24.32 7.53 -5.48
C GLN A 237 -24.88 6.12 -5.24
N GLU A 238 -25.32 5.40 -6.28
CA GLU A 238 -25.82 4.02 -6.13
C GLU A 238 -24.73 3.08 -5.59
N VAL A 239 -23.50 3.26 -6.05
CA VAL A 239 -22.34 2.50 -5.54
C VAL A 239 -22.03 2.88 -4.09
N LEU A 240 -22.13 4.17 -3.75
CA LEU A 240 -21.95 4.65 -2.37
C LEU A 240 -23.00 4.07 -1.42
N ASP A 241 -24.26 3.96 -1.85
CA ASP A 241 -25.34 3.39 -1.04
C ASP A 241 -25.08 1.90 -0.79
N MET A 242 -24.71 1.15 -1.84
CA MET A 242 -24.31 -0.26 -1.70
C MET A 242 -23.10 -0.43 -0.76
N PHE A 243 -22.05 0.40 -0.89
CA PHE A 243 -20.89 0.36 0.02
C PHE A 243 -21.26 0.73 1.46
N THR A 244 -22.22 1.63 1.64
CA THR A 244 -22.71 2.04 2.95
C THR A 244 -23.43 0.89 3.65
N ASP A 245 -24.28 0.18 2.93
CA ASP A 245 -24.97 -0.99 3.47
C ASP A 245 -24.01 -2.17 3.68
N LEU A 246 -23.06 -2.36 2.76
CA LEU A 246 -21.99 -3.34 2.91
C LEU A 246 -21.18 -3.11 4.20
N GLY A 247 -20.78 -1.87 4.47
CA GLY A 247 -20.06 -1.52 5.70
C GLY A 247 -20.86 -1.86 6.97
N LYS A 248 -22.18 -1.62 6.96
CA LYS A 248 -23.06 -2.00 8.08
C LYS A 248 -23.14 -3.52 8.26
N SER A 249 -23.27 -4.27 7.17
CA SER A 249 -23.32 -5.74 7.21
C SER A 249 -22.00 -6.37 7.69
N LEU A 250 -20.86 -5.74 7.40
CA LEU A 250 -19.54 -6.22 7.85
C LEU A 250 -19.25 -5.85 9.32
N ALA A 251 -19.85 -4.78 9.85
CA ALA A 251 -19.59 -4.31 11.21
C ALA A 251 -19.93 -5.32 12.31
N THR A 252 -20.72 -6.35 12.00
CA THR A 252 -21.11 -7.39 12.95
C THR A 252 -20.08 -8.51 13.11
N ASP A 253 -19.05 -8.57 12.26
CA ASP A 253 -18.09 -9.69 12.25
C ASP A 253 -16.64 -9.20 12.35
N GLU A 254 -16.05 -9.40 13.53
CA GLU A 254 -14.66 -8.96 13.81
C GLU A 254 -13.63 -9.65 12.90
N ARG A 255 -13.93 -10.84 12.36
CA ARG A 255 -13.03 -11.59 11.48
C ARG A 255 -12.81 -10.87 10.14
N LEU A 256 -13.75 -10.01 9.74
CA LEU A 256 -13.68 -9.19 8.52
C LEU A 256 -13.34 -7.73 8.81
N ALA A 257 -12.86 -7.40 10.01
CA ALA A 257 -12.55 -6.01 10.40
C ALA A 257 -11.57 -5.33 9.42
N GLY A 258 -10.56 -6.04 8.91
CA GLY A 258 -9.65 -5.52 7.90
C GLY A 258 -10.36 -5.15 6.60
N GLN A 259 -11.28 -5.99 6.12
CA GLN A 259 -12.08 -5.71 4.93
C GLN A 259 -13.08 -4.57 5.16
N ALA A 260 -13.73 -4.52 6.34
CA ALA A 260 -14.60 -3.43 6.73
C ALA A 260 -13.85 -2.09 6.70
N GLN A 261 -12.61 -2.04 7.18
CA GLN A 261 -11.77 -0.84 7.12
C GLN A 261 -11.49 -0.38 5.68
N LYS A 262 -11.34 -1.30 4.73
CA LYS A 262 -11.18 -0.95 3.30
C LYS A 262 -12.47 -0.45 2.68
N VAL A 263 -13.61 -1.09 2.98
CA VAL A 263 -14.92 -0.62 2.52
C VAL A 263 -15.15 0.82 3.01
N GLU A 264 -14.87 1.11 4.28
CA GLU A 264 -14.93 2.47 4.82
C GLU A 264 -13.95 3.43 4.16
N ALA A 265 -12.73 2.99 3.86
CA ALA A 265 -11.74 3.79 3.15
C ALA A 265 -12.19 4.17 1.72
N MET A 266 -12.85 3.24 1.02
CA MET A 266 -13.37 3.49 -0.33
C MET A 266 -14.65 4.34 -0.32
N LYS A 267 -15.48 4.26 0.73
CA LYS A 267 -16.64 5.15 0.92
C LYS A 267 -16.26 6.62 0.93
N GLU A 268 -15.11 6.97 1.53
CA GLU A 268 -14.60 8.35 1.51
C GLU A 268 -14.49 8.89 0.08
N GLY A 269 -13.91 8.12 -0.84
CA GLY A 269 -13.75 8.51 -2.23
C GLY A 269 -15.08 8.51 -2.99
N LEU A 270 -15.93 7.50 -2.79
CA LEU A 270 -17.27 7.43 -3.40
C LEU A 270 -18.11 8.66 -3.06
N TYR A 271 -18.06 9.13 -1.80
CA TYR A 271 -18.74 10.34 -1.38
C TYR A 271 -18.32 11.59 -2.18
N GLN A 272 -17.03 11.70 -2.54
CA GLN A 272 -16.51 12.85 -3.30
C GLN A 272 -16.95 12.88 -4.77
N ILE A 273 -17.45 11.75 -5.28
CA ILE A 273 -17.81 11.57 -6.69
C ILE A 273 -19.26 11.17 -6.88
N ARG A 274 -20.07 11.14 -5.81
CA ARG A 274 -21.43 10.60 -5.80
C ARG A 274 -22.34 11.16 -6.92
N ASP A 275 -22.18 12.45 -7.23
CA ASP A 275 -23.00 13.18 -8.20
C ASP A 275 -22.51 13.01 -9.66
N ILE A 276 -21.44 12.22 -9.89
CA ILE A 276 -20.84 11.97 -11.20
C ILE A 276 -21.53 10.75 -11.85
N ILE A 277 -21.78 10.84 -13.15
CA ILE A 277 -22.42 9.78 -13.93
C ILE A 277 -21.41 8.66 -14.23
N VAL A 278 -21.84 7.41 -14.06
CA VAL A 278 -21.02 6.19 -14.31
C VAL A 278 -21.24 5.64 -15.72
N GLU A 279 -22.39 5.96 -16.32
CA GLU A 279 -22.81 5.46 -17.64
C GLU A 279 -21.83 5.82 -18.76
N ARG A 280 -21.65 4.87 -19.69
CA ARG A 280 -20.78 5.03 -20.87
C ARG A 280 -21.53 5.01 -22.20
N ASP A 281 -22.86 4.99 -22.17
CA ASP A 281 -23.74 5.25 -23.33
C ASP A 281 -23.86 6.74 -23.66
N ILE A 282 -22.94 7.54 -23.14
CA ILE A 282 -22.73 8.95 -23.43
C ILE A 282 -21.66 9.13 -24.51
N ALA A 283 -21.63 10.30 -25.14
CA ALA A 283 -20.61 10.64 -26.14
C ALA A 283 -19.18 10.53 -25.56
N PHE A 284 -18.19 10.15 -26.38
CA PHE A 284 -16.80 9.98 -25.94
C PHE A 284 -16.23 11.20 -25.20
N LYS A 285 -16.56 12.42 -25.66
CA LYS A 285 -16.13 13.67 -25.01
C LYS A 285 -16.71 13.80 -23.60
N GLU A 286 -17.96 13.39 -23.42
CA GLU A 286 -18.64 13.42 -22.13
C GLU A 286 -18.07 12.34 -21.20
N ALA A 287 -17.84 11.13 -21.69
CA ALA A 287 -17.17 10.08 -20.90
C ALA A 287 -15.78 10.51 -20.40
N ARG A 288 -14.99 11.16 -21.27
CA ARG A 288 -13.69 11.74 -20.87
C ARG A 288 -13.86 12.88 -19.87
N HIS A 289 -14.89 13.71 -20.01
CA HIS A 289 -15.18 14.76 -19.05
C HIS A 289 -15.49 14.17 -17.67
N GLN A 290 -16.36 13.16 -17.58
CA GLN A 290 -16.69 12.46 -16.34
C GLN A 290 -15.44 11.80 -15.71
N ASP A 291 -14.59 11.13 -16.50
CA ASP A 291 -13.32 10.56 -16.01
C ASP A 291 -12.41 11.64 -15.40
N CYS A 292 -12.32 12.82 -16.04
CA CYS A 292 -11.57 13.96 -15.51
C CYS A 292 -12.20 14.56 -14.24
N LEU A 293 -13.54 14.57 -14.14
CA LEU A 293 -14.24 15.02 -12.93
C LEU A 293 -13.93 14.10 -11.75
N VAL A 294 -13.95 12.77 -11.96
CA VAL A 294 -13.58 11.80 -10.91
C VAL A 294 -12.16 12.06 -10.43
N GLN A 295 -11.19 12.10 -11.35
CA GLN A 295 -9.79 12.33 -10.98
C GLN A 295 -9.59 13.65 -10.24
N ARG A 296 -10.22 14.73 -10.72
CA ARG A 296 -10.14 16.06 -10.11
C ARG A 296 -10.72 16.08 -8.70
N ASN A 297 -11.92 15.52 -8.51
CA ASN A 297 -12.60 15.53 -7.22
C ASN A 297 -11.86 14.66 -6.20
N LEU A 298 -11.44 13.46 -6.60
CA LEU A 298 -10.63 12.57 -5.74
C LEU A 298 -9.27 13.19 -5.40
N SER A 299 -8.54 13.72 -6.39
CA SER A 299 -7.24 14.38 -6.14
C SER A 299 -7.34 15.57 -5.19
N LYS A 300 -8.46 16.31 -5.23
CA LYS A 300 -8.67 17.50 -4.40
C LYS A 300 -9.14 17.13 -2.99
N ASN A 301 -10.04 16.16 -2.86
CA ASN A 301 -10.81 15.97 -1.63
C ASN A 301 -10.47 14.70 -0.86
N LEU A 302 -9.76 13.71 -1.43
CA LEU A 302 -9.23 12.61 -0.63
C LEU A 302 -8.26 13.15 0.43
N GLY A 303 -8.44 12.69 1.67
CA GLY A 303 -7.71 13.18 2.84
C GLY A 303 -6.19 13.15 2.64
N HIS A 304 -5.50 14.07 3.32
CA HIS A 304 -4.08 14.38 3.08
C HIS A 304 -3.08 13.24 3.31
N SER A 305 -3.53 12.08 3.78
CA SER A 305 -2.82 10.80 3.85
C SER A 305 -3.83 9.70 4.24
N SER A 306 -4.96 9.63 3.53
CA SER A 306 -6.05 8.72 3.88
C SER A 306 -5.72 7.26 3.60
N ARG A 307 -6.49 6.36 4.22
CA ARG A 307 -6.46 4.93 3.91
C ARG A 307 -6.86 4.68 2.46
N GLY A 308 -7.88 5.39 1.96
CA GLY A 308 -8.34 5.26 0.57
C GLY A 308 -7.24 5.59 -0.43
N LEU A 309 -6.48 6.68 -0.20
CA LEU A 309 -5.36 7.03 -1.07
C LEU A 309 -4.25 5.98 -1.07
N TYR A 310 -4.01 5.34 0.07
CA TYR A 310 -3.06 4.23 0.18
C TYR A 310 -3.56 2.97 -0.54
N THR A 311 -4.84 2.63 -0.41
CA THR A 311 -5.47 1.54 -1.16
C THR A 311 -5.33 1.74 -2.67
N LEU A 312 -5.55 2.96 -3.16
CA LEU A 312 -5.33 3.30 -4.58
C LEU A 312 -3.86 3.18 -4.99
N LEU A 313 -2.93 3.57 -4.12
CA LEU A 313 -1.50 3.42 -4.38
C LEU A 313 -1.09 1.94 -4.50
N LEU A 314 -1.58 1.08 -3.62
CA LEU A 314 -1.32 -0.36 -3.70
C LEU A 314 -1.85 -0.96 -4.99
N PHE A 315 -3.07 -0.58 -5.38
CA PHE A 315 -3.66 -1.05 -6.63
C PHE A 315 -2.87 -0.54 -7.84
N TYR A 316 -2.47 0.74 -7.84
CA TYR A 316 -1.65 1.32 -8.90
C TYR A 316 -0.31 0.61 -9.07
N LEU A 317 0.39 0.30 -7.98
CA LEU A 317 1.73 -0.31 -8.03
C LEU A 317 1.70 -1.82 -8.28
N TYR A 318 0.69 -2.53 -7.75
CA TYR A 318 0.71 -3.98 -7.66
C TYR A 318 -0.57 -4.68 -8.13
N GLY A 319 -1.63 -3.93 -8.44
CA GLY A 319 -2.93 -4.50 -8.79
C GLY A 319 -3.62 -5.22 -7.65
N THR A 320 -3.24 -4.95 -6.40
CA THR A 320 -3.86 -5.51 -5.19
C THR A 320 -4.15 -4.40 -4.20
N VAL A 321 -5.07 -4.65 -3.27
CA VAL A 321 -5.51 -3.69 -2.26
C VAL A 321 -5.22 -4.16 -0.83
N ARG A 322 -4.46 -5.26 -0.67
CA ARG A 322 -4.07 -5.79 0.64
C ARG A 322 -3.00 -4.94 1.29
N ASP A 323 -3.27 -4.53 2.52
CA ASP A 323 -2.34 -3.75 3.33
C ASP A 323 -1.06 -4.56 3.54
N ILE A 324 0.08 -3.88 3.64
CA ILE A 324 1.36 -4.58 3.76
C ILE A 324 1.73 -4.67 5.24
N GLU A 325 1.88 -5.88 5.75
CA GLU A 325 2.37 -6.11 7.11
C GLU A 325 3.79 -6.67 7.12
N VAL A 326 4.69 -5.90 7.73
CA VAL A 326 6.10 -6.26 7.89
C VAL A 326 6.61 -5.76 9.24
N HIS A 327 7.65 -6.41 9.76
CA HIS A 327 8.38 -5.88 10.90
C HIS A 327 9.36 -4.83 10.41
N ILE A 328 9.40 -3.69 11.10
CA ILE A 328 10.22 -2.56 10.69
C ILE A 328 11.19 -2.21 11.81
N GLY A 329 12.46 -2.13 11.43
CA GLY A 329 13.53 -1.52 12.20
C GLY A 329 14.02 -0.26 11.48
N LYS A 330 14.26 0.82 12.23
CA LYS A 330 14.69 2.11 11.67
C LYS A 330 15.97 2.56 12.35
N CYS A 331 16.94 3.00 11.54
CA CYS A 331 18.17 3.63 12.01
C CYS A 331 18.30 5.00 11.34
N LEU A 332 18.62 6.03 12.14
CA LEU A 332 18.95 7.37 11.64
C LEU A 332 20.47 7.54 11.69
N SER A 333 21.03 8.14 10.64
CA SER A 333 22.47 8.38 10.55
C SER A 333 22.79 9.69 9.82
N GLY A 334 24.06 10.10 9.89
CA GLY A 334 24.51 11.38 9.33
C GLY A 334 24.19 12.59 10.21
N LYS A 335 24.72 13.75 9.84
CA LYS A 335 24.48 15.01 10.57
C LYS A 335 22.97 15.30 10.59
N GLU A 336 22.43 15.55 11.77
CA GLU A 336 20.99 15.81 12.00
C GLU A 336 20.05 14.65 11.64
N GLY A 337 20.55 13.40 11.54
CA GLY A 337 19.71 12.23 11.27
C GLY A 337 19.10 12.21 9.86
N LYS A 338 19.72 12.91 8.90
CA LYS A 338 19.20 13.07 7.53
C LYS A 338 19.17 11.77 6.73
N ASN A 339 20.04 10.80 7.04
CA ASN A 339 20.06 9.53 6.34
C ASN A 339 19.22 8.51 7.10
N VAL A 340 18.22 7.97 6.41
CA VAL A 340 17.28 7.00 6.99
C VAL A 340 17.62 5.63 6.44
N THR A 341 17.86 4.66 7.32
CA THR A 341 17.94 3.23 6.95
C THR A 341 16.74 2.50 7.51
N ILE A 342 16.01 1.80 6.64
CA ILE A 342 14.87 0.97 7.01
C ILE A 342 15.23 -0.50 6.77
N HIS A 343 15.07 -1.28 7.82
CA HIS A 343 15.13 -2.73 7.80
C HIS A 343 13.70 -3.27 7.82
N ALA A 344 13.22 -3.75 6.68
CA ALA A 344 11.96 -4.49 6.60
C ALA A 344 12.25 -5.98 6.81
N VAL A 345 11.53 -6.60 7.73
CA VAL A 345 11.77 -7.96 8.18
C VAL A 345 10.49 -8.78 8.10
N LYS A 346 10.62 -10.03 7.63
CA LYS A 346 9.54 -11.03 7.66
C LYS A 346 10.04 -12.29 8.35
N PHE A 347 9.25 -12.80 9.29
CA PHE A 347 9.50 -14.09 9.92
C PHE A 347 8.72 -15.18 9.18
N LEU A 348 9.38 -16.32 8.96
CA LEU A 348 8.82 -17.47 8.30
C LEU A 348 8.68 -18.61 9.31
N VAL A 349 7.50 -19.20 9.33
CA VAL A 349 7.14 -20.34 10.17
C VAL A 349 7.81 -21.62 9.65
N ASP A 350 7.82 -21.80 8.32
CA ASP A 350 8.53 -22.88 7.64
C ASP A 350 9.69 -22.38 6.76
N GLY A 351 10.48 -23.32 6.26
CA GLY A 351 11.62 -23.05 5.38
C GLY A 351 11.39 -23.47 3.93
N ASP A 352 10.14 -23.65 3.49
CA ASP A 352 9.87 -24.04 2.11
C ASP A 352 10.23 -22.91 1.12
N GLU A 353 10.67 -23.27 -0.09
CA GLU A 353 11.06 -22.26 -1.08
C GLU A 353 9.87 -21.42 -1.56
N LEU A 354 8.63 -21.93 -1.51
CA LEU A 354 7.45 -21.14 -1.84
C LEU A 354 7.18 -20.07 -0.79
N THR A 355 7.32 -20.38 0.49
CA THR A 355 7.12 -19.40 1.58
C THR A 355 8.23 -18.36 1.60
N VAL A 356 9.49 -18.76 1.35
CA VAL A 356 10.61 -17.84 1.13
C VAL A 356 10.32 -16.88 -0.03
N ARG A 357 9.86 -17.42 -1.18
CA ARG A 357 9.50 -16.59 -2.34
C ARG A 357 8.33 -15.65 -2.04
N SER A 358 7.33 -16.10 -1.29
CA SER A 358 6.19 -15.29 -0.85
C SER A 358 6.64 -14.14 0.05
N GLY A 359 7.49 -14.44 1.06
CA GLY A 359 8.09 -13.45 1.95
C GLY A 359 8.91 -12.40 1.20
N ILE A 360 9.70 -12.80 0.20
CA ILE A 360 10.47 -11.88 -0.65
C ILE A 360 9.53 -10.95 -1.44
N LYS A 361 8.45 -11.48 -2.02
CA LYS A 361 7.46 -10.64 -2.73
C LYS A 361 6.81 -9.63 -1.79
N GLN A 362 6.48 -10.03 -0.57
CA GLN A 362 5.89 -9.12 0.42
C GLN A 362 6.87 -8.00 0.83
N LEU A 363 8.13 -8.36 1.14
CA LEU A 363 9.16 -7.38 1.46
C LEU A 363 9.44 -6.44 0.28
N SER A 364 9.54 -6.96 -0.95
CA SER A 364 9.72 -6.14 -2.15
C SER A 364 8.59 -5.11 -2.31
N ARG A 365 7.33 -5.48 -2.07
CA ARG A 365 6.22 -4.52 -2.07
C ARG A 365 6.40 -3.43 -1.02
N ALA A 366 6.81 -3.80 0.20
CA ALA A 366 7.05 -2.83 1.29
C ALA A 366 8.17 -1.84 0.93
N LEU A 367 9.32 -2.36 0.46
CA LEU A 367 10.49 -1.54 0.11
C LEU A 367 10.18 -0.57 -1.03
N HIS A 368 9.51 -1.03 -2.08
CA HIS A 368 9.11 -0.17 -3.19
C HIS A 368 8.07 0.90 -2.77
N VAL A 369 7.15 0.59 -1.85
CA VAL A 369 6.25 1.62 -1.28
C VAL A 369 7.07 2.67 -0.52
N PHE A 370 8.07 2.27 0.27
CA PHE A 370 8.96 3.20 0.97
C PHE A 370 9.77 4.07 0.01
N SER A 371 10.38 3.48 -1.02
CA SER A 371 11.13 4.23 -2.05
C SER A 371 10.21 5.21 -2.78
N PHE A 372 9.05 4.76 -3.26
CA PHE A 372 8.10 5.60 -3.98
C PHE A 372 7.63 6.81 -3.16
N VAL A 373 7.24 6.59 -1.89
CA VAL A 373 6.79 7.68 -1.00
C VAL A 373 7.95 8.61 -0.63
N TRP A 374 9.15 8.06 -0.42
CA TRP A 374 10.34 8.88 -0.15
C TRP A 374 10.71 9.78 -1.32
N GLU A 375 10.67 9.25 -2.54
CA GLU A 375 10.91 10.01 -3.76
C GLU A 375 9.87 11.11 -3.91
N ALA A 376 8.59 10.79 -3.79
CA ALA A 376 7.49 11.76 -3.83
C ALA A 376 7.61 12.85 -2.73
N ALA A 377 8.15 12.52 -1.56
CA ALA A 377 8.40 13.48 -0.49
C ALA A 377 9.59 14.43 -0.76
N ASN A 378 10.47 14.09 -1.71
CA ASN A 378 11.69 14.81 -2.05
C ASN A 378 11.70 15.34 -3.50
N THR A 379 10.61 15.18 -4.24
CA THR A 379 10.42 15.84 -5.53
C THR A 379 10.28 17.34 -5.30
N ASP A 380 11.14 18.12 -5.97
CA ASP A 380 11.06 19.58 -5.95
C ASP A 380 9.88 20.00 -6.83
N THR A 381 8.69 20.09 -6.24
CA THR A 381 7.54 20.67 -6.93
C THR A 381 7.78 22.18 -6.99
N GLY A 382 8.39 22.66 -8.08
CA GLY A 382 8.80 24.06 -8.31
C GLY A 382 7.64 25.06 -8.42
N THR A 383 6.63 24.97 -7.55
CA THR A 383 5.40 25.77 -7.56
C THR A 383 5.26 26.70 -6.37
N ASN A 384 6.36 27.07 -5.72
CA ASN A 384 6.37 28.23 -4.81
C ASN A 384 7.07 29.41 -5.50
N ASN A 385 6.42 29.99 -6.50
CA ASN A 385 6.64 31.40 -6.83
C ASN A 385 5.93 32.23 -5.76
N ASP A 386 6.43 32.19 -4.53
CA ASP A 386 6.45 33.35 -3.65
C ASP A 386 7.15 33.02 -2.33
N ILE A 387 8.07 33.93 -1.97
CA ILE A 387 8.55 34.23 -0.63
C ILE A 387 9.58 33.23 -0.04
N VAL A 388 10.84 33.68 -0.17
CA VAL A 388 11.99 33.38 0.70
C VAL A 388 12.36 31.91 0.78
N VAL A 389 13.30 31.52 -0.11
CA VAL A 389 14.21 30.41 0.16
C VAL A 389 14.88 30.70 1.50
N LYS A 390 14.40 30.08 2.59
CA LYS A 390 15.18 29.95 3.81
C LYS A 390 16.44 29.19 3.43
N LYS A 391 17.54 29.94 3.32
CA LYS A 391 18.91 29.45 3.21
C LYS A 391 19.17 28.55 4.41
N GLY A 392 18.86 27.26 4.29
CA GLY A 392 18.85 26.31 5.41
C GLY A 392 18.32 24.91 5.11
N GLU A 393 17.62 24.68 3.98
CA GLU A 393 17.30 23.30 3.56
C GLU A 393 18.55 22.63 2.94
N GLY A 394 19.44 22.19 3.83
CA GLY A 394 20.63 21.44 3.48
C GLY A 394 20.30 20.07 2.86
N ALA A 395 21.04 19.72 1.81
CA ALA A 395 21.20 18.43 1.14
C ALA A 395 20.14 17.32 1.41
N LYS A 396 19.48 16.85 0.34
CA LYS A 396 18.54 15.71 0.36
C LYS A 396 19.17 14.52 1.10
N GLY A 397 18.51 14.09 2.18
CA GLY A 397 18.91 12.90 2.94
C GLY A 397 18.84 11.64 2.08
N VAL A 398 19.69 10.65 2.38
CA VAL A 398 19.72 9.37 1.66
C VAL A 398 18.80 8.36 2.35
N LEU A 399 17.94 7.68 1.58
CA LEU A 399 17.19 6.52 2.04
C LEU A 399 17.95 5.24 1.66
N LYS A 400 18.16 4.36 2.63
CA LYS A 400 18.67 3.01 2.42
C LYS A 400 17.63 2.00 2.87
N LEU A 401 17.32 1.06 2.00
CA LEU A 401 16.32 0.01 2.24
C LEU A 401 17.00 -1.35 2.32
N GLN A 402 16.61 -2.17 3.29
CA GLN A 402 17.12 -3.53 3.45
C GLN A 402 15.97 -4.49 3.77
N GLY A 403 15.86 -5.57 2.99
CA GLY A 403 14.91 -6.64 3.23
C GLY A 403 15.60 -7.85 3.88
N HIS A 404 15.02 -8.33 4.98
CA HIS A 404 15.52 -9.49 5.73
C HIS A 404 14.41 -10.51 5.93
N LEU A 405 14.67 -11.77 5.57
CA LEU A 405 13.81 -12.89 5.94
C LEU A 405 14.51 -13.67 7.05
N TRP A 406 13.75 -14.10 8.04
CA TRP A 406 14.24 -14.96 9.12
C TRP A 406 13.33 -16.17 9.21
N GLY A 407 13.89 -17.38 9.16
CA GLY A 407 13.08 -18.60 9.17
C GLY A 407 13.72 -19.73 9.95
N LEU A 408 12.89 -20.67 10.39
CA LEU A 408 13.34 -21.97 10.86
C LEU A 408 13.57 -22.88 9.65
N GLY A 409 14.72 -23.57 9.60
CA GLY A 409 15.01 -24.51 8.51
C GLY A 409 15.39 -23.87 7.16
N VAL A 410 15.46 -22.53 7.06
CA VAL A 410 16.00 -21.86 5.87
C VAL A 410 17.53 -21.87 5.86
N GLU A 411 18.11 -21.86 4.67
CA GLU A 411 19.55 -21.68 4.48
C GLU A 411 19.92 -20.18 4.48
N GLU A 412 21.07 -19.84 5.06
CA GLU A 412 21.62 -18.49 4.97
C GLU A 412 22.03 -18.20 3.53
N LYS A 413 21.35 -17.24 2.90
CA LYS A 413 21.61 -16.85 1.52
C LYS A 413 21.21 -15.41 1.25
N THR A 414 21.74 -14.88 0.16
CA THR A 414 21.25 -13.63 -0.45
C THR A 414 20.46 -13.96 -1.69
N VAL A 415 19.28 -13.35 -1.82
CA VAL A 415 18.40 -13.53 -2.98
C VAL A 415 18.19 -12.19 -3.64
N THR A 416 18.35 -12.13 -4.96
CA THR A 416 18.04 -10.93 -5.75
C THR A 416 16.66 -11.08 -6.36
N TYR A 417 15.81 -10.06 -6.20
CA TYR A 417 14.47 -10.03 -6.78
C TYR A 417 14.13 -8.62 -7.25
N ARG A 418 13.79 -8.47 -8.54
CA ARG A 418 13.48 -7.18 -9.19
C ARG A 418 14.56 -6.10 -8.97
N GLY A 419 15.83 -6.50 -8.93
CA GLY A 419 16.97 -5.57 -8.73
C GLY A 419 17.35 -5.34 -7.26
N ASP A 420 16.46 -5.66 -6.32
CA ASP A 420 16.74 -5.56 -4.88
C ASP A 420 17.40 -6.83 -4.33
N VAL A 421 18.26 -6.65 -3.33
CA VAL A 421 18.93 -7.76 -2.63
C VAL A 421 18.31 -7.98 -1.25
N PHE A 422 17.85 -9.20 -1.02
CA PHE A 422 17.25 -9.66 0.23
C PHE A 422 18.21 -10.62 0.93
N LYS A 423 18.28 -10.53 2.26
CA LYS A 423 19.08 -11.44 3.09
C LYS A 423 18.17 -12.44 3.80
N VAL A 424 18.41 -13.72 3.59
CA VAL A 424 17.73 -14.80 4.30
C VAL A 424 18.64 -15.26 5.44
N HIS A 425 18.11 -15.22 6.65
CA HIS A 425 18.80 -15.56 7.89
C HIS A 425 18.18 -16.80 8.50
N GLN A 426 19.03 -17.72 8.91
CA GLN A 426 18.60 -18.91 9.61
C GLN A 426 18.42 -18.61 11.10
N ILE A 427 17.24 -18.95 11.64
CA ILE A 427 17.03 -19.04 13.09
C ILE A 427 17.60 -20.38 13.54
N LYS A 428 18.76 -20.34 14.20
CA LYS A 428 19.44 -21.50 14.79
C LYS A 428 20.03 -21.15 16.15
N LEU A 429 20.23 -22.16 17.00
CA LEU A 429 20.96 -21.96 18.25
C LEU A 429 22.38 -21.41 17.98
N PRO A 430 22.86 -20.46 18.81
CA PRO A 430 24.20 -19.92 18.69
C PRO A 430 25.29 -20.94 18.99
#